data_AF-A0A848N187-F1
#
_entry.id   AF-A0A848N187-F1
#
_cell.length_a   1.000
_cell.length_b   1.000
_cell.length_c   1.000
_cell.angle_alpha   90.00
_cell.angle_beta   90.00
_cell.angle_gamma   90.00
#
_symmetry.space_group_name_H-M   'P 1'
#
loop_
_entity.id
_entity.type
_entity.pdbx_description
1 polymer ?
#
loop_
_entity_poly.entity_id
_entity_poly.type
_entity_poly.pdbx_seq_one_letter_code
_entity_poly.pdbx_strand_id
1 'polypeptide(L)'
;AWDGEAIVTVEVESPSGETTQEYTAQTVGDTNESPGISIYDEEPRGGLFEIDLDEPLEAGSKVRISKVELTSGELTDGFEHQILTGTVEVFPIIPPTPAQFSSSIIAQNSTMIQGVTDNLDAEVTATHNGKPLNTETVKVDPDGRFRLNLSEVSLEMDDEIQVFLRDAEGSAEAAGIINPPETNNDRGNINPDTELTFHDVTFEPATTLIVGDTGPVSPVDPLDPEVEVNPENKPDLPEDQGPLSIDFVSSFNFGSQPITVNDQTYYAQPQRLLNADGTVNETEERPNYVQISDRRPENDRNGWQLAVTQNDQFTATNNRELNGARLRLTNQQLATA
;
A
#
# COMPACT_ATOMS: atom_id res chain seq x y z
N ALA A 1 39.89 -25.23 -12.63
CA ALA A 1 38.96 -25.34 -13.76
C ALA A 1 39.47 -24.47 -14.89
N TRP A 2 39.25 -24.85 -16.14
CA TRP A 2 39.54 -24.02 -17.31
C TRP A 2 38.27 -23.31 -17.78
N ASP A 3 38.43 -22.15 -18.45
CA ASP A 3 37.30 -21.46 -19.06
C ASP A 3 36.67 -22.33 -20.17
N GLY A 4 35.35 -22.46 -20.12
CA GLY A 4 34.57 -23.24 -21.07
C GLY A 4 34.90 -24.74 -21.03
N GLU A 5 35.41 -25.27 -19.93
CA GLU A 5 35.73 -26.70 -19.80
C GLU A 5 34.50 -27.60 -20.02
N ALA A 6 33.34 -27.18 -19.51
CA ALA A 6 32.06 -27.85 -19.69
C ALA A 6 30.93 -26.90 -20.10
N ILE A 7 29.97 -27.44 -20.83
CA ILE A 7 28.66 -26.86 -21.09
C ILE A 7 27.66 -27.57 -20.19
N VAL A 8 26.90 -26.80 -19.41
CA VAL A 8 25.91 -27.28 -18.47
C VAL A 8 24.52 -26.94 -18.99
N THR A 9 23.61 -27.91 -18.99
CA THR A 9 22.18 -27.70 -19.21
C THR A 9 21.47 -27.77 -17.86
N VAL A 10 20.76 -26.70 -17.54
CA VAL A 10 19.97 -26.53 -16.32
C VAL A 10 18.50 -26.58 -16.67
N GLU A 11 17.75 -27.42 -15.99
CA GLU A 11 16.29 -27.43 -16.03
C GLU A 11 15.76 -26.66 -14.82
N VAL A 12 14.84 -25.73 -15.08
CA VAL A 12 14.03 -25.04 -14.07
C VAL A 12 12.58 -25.49 -14.24
N GLU A 13 12.06 -26.21 -13.25
CA GLU A 13 10.67 -26.68 -13.17
C GLU A 13 9.89 -25.72 -12.26
N SER A 14 8.70 -25.30 -12.70
CA SER A 14 7.84 -24.41 -11.91
C SER A 14 7.34 -25.07 -10.62
N PRO A 15 6.87 -24.28 -9.63
CA PRO A 15 6.36 -24.85 -8.38
C PRO A 15 5.19 -25.82 -8.59
N SER A 16 4.37 -25.59 -9.63
CA SER A 16 3.26 -26.47 -10.02
C SER A 16 3.71 -27.74 -10.76
N GLY A 17 4.94 -27.76 -11.28
CA GLY A 17 5.45 -28.82 -12.15
C GLY A 17 4.85 -28.82 -13.56
N GLU A 18 4.09 -27.78 -13.92
CA GLU A 18 3.42 -27.71 -15.23
C GLU A 18 4.33 -27.18 -16.35
N THR A 19 5.36 -26.40 -15.99
CA THR A 19 6.31 -25.83 -16.96
C THR A 19 7.74 -26.23 -16.57
N THR A 20 8.55 -26.49 -17.59
CA THR A 20 9.98 -26.74 -17.46
C THR A 20 10.70 -25.98 -18.55
N GLN A 21 11.73 -25.24 -18.17
CA GLN A 21 12.56 -24.47 -19.10
C GLN A 21 14.02 -24.93 -18.98
N GLU A 22 14.69 -25.04 -20.13
CA GLU A 22 16.09 -25.40 -20.22
C GLU A 22 16.95 -24.17 -20.50
N TYR A 23 18.05 -24.07 -19.78
CA TYR A 23 19.08 -23.05 -19.93
C TYR A 23 20.43 -23.74 -20.17
N THR A 24 21.31 -23.10 -20.94
CA THR A 24 22.65 -23.61 -21.19
C THR A 24 23.70 -22.57 -20.85
N ALA A 25 24.70 -22.95 -20.06
CA ALA A 25 25.81 -22.09 -19.67
C ALA A 25 27.16 -22.81 -19.81
N GLN A 26 28.23 -22.03 -19.96
CA GLN A 26 29.60 -22.55 -19.92
C GLN A 26 30.20 -22.35 -18.53
N THR A 27 30.99 -23.31 -18.09
CA THR A 27 31.74 -23.17 -16.83
C THR A 27 32.87 -22.17 -16.97
N VAL A 28 33.10 -21.35 -15.95
CA VAL A 28 34.19 -20.38 -15.86
C VAL A 28 35.37 -21.00 -15.12
N GLY A 29 36.58 -20.80 -15.63
CA GLY A 29 37.83 -21.23 -15.04
C GLY A 29 38.27 -20.34 -13.89
N ASP A 30 39.36 -20.70 -13.24
CA ASP A 30 39.99 -19.83 -12.23
C ASP A 30 41.48 -19.75 -12.51
N THR A 31 41.89 -18.59 -13.01
CA THR A 31 43.26 -18.31 -13.43
C THR A 31 43.71 -16.96 -12.90
N ASN A 32 45.03 -16.71 -12.86
CA ASN A 32 45.56 -15.41 -12.44
C ASN A 32 45.11 -14.25 -13.35
N GLU A 33 44.70 -14.54 -14.59
CA GLU A 33 44.32 -13.53 -15.60
C GLU A 33 42.80 -13.34 -15.68
N SER A 34 42.02 -14.36 -15.32
CA SER A 34 40.57 -14.35 -15.18
C SER A 34 40.20 -15.15 -13.93
N PRO A 35 39.96 -14.48 -12.79
CA PRO A 35 39.51 -15.16 -11.58
C PRO A 35 38.12 -15.78 -11.82
N GLY A 36 37.80 -16.83 -11.08
CA GLY A 36 36.50 -17.51 -11.18
C GLY A 36 35.29 -16.63 -10.82
N ILE A 37 34.09 -17.22 -10.82
CA ILE A 37 32.86 -16.50 -10.46
C ILE A 37 32.85 -16.27 -8.95
N SER A 38 32.58 -15.04 -8.54
CA SER A 38 32.25 -14.66 -7.16
C SER A 38 30.75 -14.47 -7.08
N ILE A 39 30.10 -15.26 -6.22
CA ILE A 39 28.66 -15.15 -5.96
C ILE A 39 28.52 -14.34 -4.68
N TYR A 40 27.95 -13.13 -4.75
CA TYR A 40 27.53 -12.37 -3.57
C TYR A 40 28.60 -12.24 -2.47
N ASP A 41 29.74 -11.65 -2.86
CA ASP A 41 30.92 -11.42 -2.00
C ASP A 41 31.64 -12.69 -1.50
N GLU A 42 31.30 -13.87 -2.02
CA GLU A 42 32.10 -15.08 -1.81
C GLU A 42 33.47 -14.99 -2.51
N GLU A 43 34.45 -15.75 -2.02
CA GLU A 43 35.73 -15.90 -2.72
C GLU A 43 35.51 -16.45 -4.14
N PRO A 44 36.15 -15.88 -5.18
CA PRO A 44 36.03 -16.37 -6.55
C PRO A 44 36.37 -17.86 -6.69
N ARG A 45 35.53 -18.60 -7.43
CA ARG A 45 35.69 -20.05 -7.63
C ARG A 45 35.57 -20.43 -9.09
N GLY A 46 36.50 -21.27 -9.54
CA GLY A 46 36.43 -21.91 -10.86
C GLY A 46 35.49 -23.12 -10.86
N GLY A 47 34.97 -23.46 -12.04
CA GLY A 47 34.03 -24.56 -12.26
C GLY A 47 32.57 -24.17 -12.02
N LEU A 48 32.30 -22.90 -11.72
CA LEU A 48 30.95 -22.34 -11.62
C LEU A 48 30.44 -21.93 -13.00
N PHE A 49 29.12 -21.81 -13.13
CA PHE A 49 28.46 -21.29 -14.31
C PHE A 49 27.32 -20.37 -13.85
N GLU A 50 26.91 -19.45 -14.72
CA GLU A 50 25.81 -18.52 -14.47
C GLU A 50 24.78 -18.67 -15.59
N ILE A 51 23.49 -18.60 -15.22
CA ILE A 51 22.40 -18.55 -16.18
C ILE A 51 21.65 -17.23 -15.99
N ASP A 52 21.48 -16.48 -17.07
CA ASP A 52 20.65 -15.29 -17.06
C ASP A 52 19.17 -15.70 -17.15
N LEU A 53 18.37 -15.17 -16.23
CA LEU A 53 16.92 -15.35 -16.20
C LEU A 53 16.23 -14.01 -16.50
N ASP A 54 15.13 -14.04 -17.24
CA ASP A 54 14.34 -12.84 -17.52
C ASP A 54 13.59 -12.32 -16.27
N GLU A 55 13.23 -13.24 -15.36
CA GLU A 55 12.55 -12.95 -14.09
C GLU A 55 13.17 -13.77 -12.94
N PRO A 56 13.10 -13.29 -11.69
CA PRO A 56 13.54 -14.06 -10.52
C PRO A 56 12.79 -15.39 -10.40
N LEU A 57 13.45 -16.38 -9.81
CA LEU A 57 12.85 -17.70 -9.58
C LEU A 57 11.69 -17.62 -8.57
N GLU A 58 10.58 -18.28 -8.90
CA GLU A 58 9.44 -18.43 -7.99
C GLU A 58 9.76 -19.39 -6.84
N ALA A 59 9.26 -19.09 -5.65
CA ALA A 59 9.38 -19.96 -4.48
C ALA A 59 8.83 -21.37 -4.76
N GLY A 60 9.59 -22.41 -4.38
CA GLY A 60 9.25 -23.81 -4.64
C GLY A 60 9.60 -24.32 -6.04
N SER A 61 10.15 -23.47 -6.93
CA SER A 61 10.70 -23.93 -8.20
C SER A 61 11.84 -24.91 -7.96
N LYS A 62 12.03 -25.87 -8.87
CA LYS A 62 13.09 -26.87 -8.78
C LYS A 62 14.11 -26.64 -9.87
N VAL A 63 15.36 -26.44 -9.45
CA VAL A 63 16.51 -26.24 -10.34
C VAL A 63 17.37 -27.50 -10.29
N ARG A 64 17.69 -28.07 -11.45
CA ARG A 64 18.60 -29.21 -11.53
C ARG A 64 19.47 -29.15 -12.77
N ILE A 65 20.68 -29.70 -12.66
CA ILE A 65 21.52 -29.94 -13.83
C ILE A 65 21.00 -31.21 -14.52
N SER A 66 20.48 -31.07 -15.74
CA SER A 66 19.95 -32.19 -16.53
C SER A 66 21.02 -32.83 -17.42
N LYS A 67 22.03 -32.05 -17.83
CA LYS A 67 23.09 -32.52 -18.72
C LYS A 67 24.38 -31.73 -18.51
N VAL A 68 25.52 -32.40 -18.68
CA VAL A 68 26.84 -31.77 -18.75
C VAL A 68 27.61 -32.36 -19.93
N GLU A 69 28.22 -31.51 -20.75
CA GLU A 69 29.03 -31.89 -21.90
C GLU A 69 30.41 -31.23 -21.81
N LEU A 70 31.49 -32.02 -21.90
CA LEU A 70 32.83 -31.45 -21.99
C LEU A 70 33.05 -30.85 -23.38
N THR A 71 33.70 -29.69 -23.44
CA THR A 71 34.04 -29.05 -24.73
C THR A 71 35.22 -29.73 -25.42
N SER A 72 36.03 -30.50 -24.69
CA SER A 72 37.07 -31.37 -25.24
C SER A 72 37.31 -32.61 -24.38
N GLY A 73 37.55 -33.77 -25.03
CA GLY A 73 37.75 -35.05 -24.36
C GLY A 73 36.45 -35.81 -24.06
N GLU A 74 36.57 -36.98 -23.42
CA GLU A 74 35.44 -37.75 -22.88
C GLU A 74 35.51 -37.71 -21.35
N LEU A 75 34.35 -37.65 -20.69
CA LEU A 75 34.25 -37.86 -19.24
C LEU A 75 34.81 -39.26 -18.94
N THR A 76 35.93 -39.33 -18.24
CA THR A 76 36.52 -40.62 -17.87
C THR A 76 35.64 -41.34 -16.85
N ASP A 77 35.39 -42.64 -17.08
CA ASP A 77 34.63 -43.50 -16.17
C ASP A 77 35.07 -43.31 -14.72
N GLY A 78 34.10 -43.06 -13.84
CA GLY A 78 34.35 -42.84 -12.41
C GLY A 78 34.46 -41.37 -11.98
N PHE A 79 34.36 -40.39 -12.87
CA PHE A 79 34.29 -38.95 -12.52
C PHE A 79 32.85 -38.38 -12.52
N GLU A 80 31.85 -39.20 -12.87
CA GLU A 80 30.43 -38.83 -12.90
C GLU A 80 29.91 -38.31 -11.55
N HIS A 81 30.49 -38.78 -10.44
CA HIS A 81 30.15 -38.38 -9.08
C HIS A 81 30.59 -36.95 -8.70
N GLN A 82 31.33 -36.25 -9.57
CA GLN A 82 31.77 -34.87 -9.35
C GLN A 82 30.80 -33.83 -9.92
N ILE A 83 29.80 -34.26 -10.70
CA ILE A 83 28.75 -33.40 -11.22
C ILE A 83 27.63 -33.37 -10.19
N LEU A 84 27.40 -32.20 -9.59
CA LEU A 84 26.30 -31.99 -8.65
C LEU A 84 24.98 -31.95 -9.40
N THR A 85 24.33 -33.11 -9.58
CA THR A 85 23.01 -33.21 -10.23
C THR A 85 21.85 -33.21 -9.24
N GLY A 86 22.08 -32.75 -8.02
CA GLY A 86 21.02 -32.63 -7.02
C GLY A 86 19.99 -31.60 -7.47
N THR A 87 18.70 -31.90 -7.29
CA THR A 87 17.66 -30.89 -7.42
C THR A 87 17.73 -29.97 -6.22
N VAL A 88 17.83 -28.66 -6.47
CA VAL A 88 17.69 -27.60 -5.47
C VAL A 88 16.30 -27.02 -5.59
N GLU A 89 15.62 -26.87 -4.46
CA GLU A 89 14.33 -26.19 -4.38
C GLU A 89 14.56 -24.73 -3.99
N VAL A 90 13.92 -23.81 -4.71
CA VAL A 90 14.08 -22.36 -4.50
C VAL A 90 13.40 -21.97 -3.20
N PHE A 91 14.21 -21.44 -2.27
CA PHE A 91 13.74 -20.95 -1.00
C PHE A 91 13.37 -19.45 -1.10
N PRO A 92 12.18 -19.04 -0.65
CA PRO A 92 11.74 -17.65 -0.72
C PRO A 92 12.53 -16.76 0.25
N ILE A 93 13.17 -15.72 -0.30
CA ILE A 93 13.86 -14.69 0.49
C ILE A 93 13.38 -13.29 0.15
N ILE A 94 12.27 -13.15 -0.55
CA ILE A 94 11.66 -11.84 -0.83
C ILE A 94 10.65 -11.57 0.30
N PRO A 95 10.73 -10.43 1.02
CA PRO A 95 9.74 -10.09 2.03
C PRO A 95 8.30 -10.06 1.48
N PRO A 96 7.28 -10.19 2.34
CA PRO A 96 5.90 -10.02 1.91
C PRO A 96 5.64 -8.61 1.38
N THR A 97 4.62 -8.44 0.53
CA THR A 97 4.15 -7.12 0.09
C THR A 97 3.88 -6.23 1.32
N PRO A 98 4.39 -4.98 1.39
CA PRO A 98 4.14 -4.10 2.53
C PRO A 98 2.64 -3.86 2.81
N ALA A 99 2.32 -3.69 4.09
CA ALA A 99 0.95 -3.53 4.55
C ALA A 99 0.25 -2.32 3.90
N GLN A 100 -0.99 -2.50 3.49
CA GLN A 100 -1.80 -1.45 2.88
C GLN A 100 -2.72 -0.78 3.90
N PHE A 101 -2.83 0.54 3.82
CA PHE A 101 -3.70 1.35 4.67
C PHE A 101 -4.63 2.20 3.81
N SER A 102 -5.78 2.57 4.37
CA SER A 102 -6.71 3.48 3.70
C SER A 102 -6.17 4.92 3.58
N SER A 103 -5.14 5.24 4.36
CA SER A 103 -4.51 6.57 4.43
C SER A 103 -3.05 6.42 4.84
N SER A 104 -2.19 7.27 4.30
CA SER A 104 -0.80 7.48 4.75
C SER A 104 -0.68 8.45 5.94
N ILE A 105 -1.80 9.06 6.35
CA ILE A 105 -1.89 10.00 7.48
C ILE A 105 -2.81 9.44 8.57
N ILE A 106 -2.40 9.58 9.83
CA ILE A 106 -3.20 9.24 11.03
C ILE A 106 -3.36 10.46 11.95
N ALA A 107 -4.45 10.49 12.73
CA ALA A 107 -4.74 11.62 13.62
C ALA A 107 -3.89 11.54 14.91
N GLN A 108 -3.56 12.69 15.50
CA GLN A 108 -2.85 12.72 16.81
C GLN A 108 -3.62 12.02 17.95
N ASN A 109 -4.96 11.99 17.87
CA ASN A 109 -5.80 11.31 18.86
C ASN A 109 -6.12 9.86 18.47
N SER A 110 -5.52 9.32 17.40
CA SER A 110 -5.74 7.94 17.00
C SER A 110 -5.18 6.97 18.05
N THR A 111 -6.04 6.09 18.55
CA THR A 111 -5.67 5.02 19.50
C THR A 111 -5.55 3.66 18.83
N MET A 112 -5.94 3.56 17.57
CA MET A 112 -6.00 2.33 16.79
C MET A 112 -5.84 2.66 15.31
N ILE A 113 -5.05 1.85 14.59
CA ILE A 113 -5.01 1.85 13.13
C ILE A 113 -5.35 0.46 12.60
N GLN A 114 -5.84 0.38 11.36
CA GLN A 114 -6.19 -0.87 10.70
C GLN A 114 -5.48 -0.95 9.35
N GLY A 115 -4.73 -2.04 9.14
CA GLY A 115 -4.06 -2.34 7.88
C GLY A 115 -4.61 -3.61 7.22
N VAL A 116 -4.17 -3.85 6.00
CA VAL A 116 -4.47 -5.04 5.20
C VAL A 116 -3.18 -5.63 4.63
N THR A 117 -3.10 -6.96 4.55
CA THR A 117 -2.02 -7.72 3.94
C THR A 117 -2.60 -8.84 3.08
N ASP A 118 -1.88 -9.23 2.03
CA ASP A 118 -2.15 -10.42 1.21
C ASP A 118 -1.57 -11.70 1.84
N ASN A 119 -0.58 -11.58 2.73
CA ASN A 119 0.01 -12.67 3.48
C ASN A 119 -0.73 -12.91 4.81
N LEU A 120 -1.57 -13.96 4.84
CA LEU A 120 -2.39 -14.33 6.00
C LEU A 120 -1.58 -14.88 7.18
N ASP A 121 -0.39 -15.41 6.93
CA ASP A 121 0.52 -15.96 7.94
C ASP A 121 1.58 -14.93 8.38
N ALA A 122 1.43 -13.66 7.97
CA ALA A 122 2.36 -12.60 8.31
C ALA A 122 2.34 -12.26 9.81
N GLU A 123 3.52 -12.09 10.39
CA GLU A 123 3.69 -11.40 11.66
C GLU A 123 3.71 -9.89 11.43
N VAL A 124 2.90 -9.16 12.20
CA VAL A 124 2.82 -7.70 12.14
C VAL A 124 3.61 -7.11 13.30
N THR A 125 4.60 -6.26 12.98
CA THR A 125 5.30 -5.44 13.97
C THR A 125 5.24 -3.98 13.54
N ALA A 126 5.52 -3.06 14.48
CA ALA A 126 5.47 -1.64 14.17
C ALA A 126 6.42 -0.84 15.05
N THR A 127 6.82 0.33 14.59
CA THR A 127 7.62 1.30 15.35
C THR A 127 6.97 2.67 15.36
N HIS A 128 7.11 3.41 16.45
CA HIS A 128 6.81 4.84 16.56
C HIS A 128 8.12 5.62 16.64
N ASN A 129 8.42 6.43 15.61
CA ASN A 129 9.68 7.16 15.46
C ASN A 129 10.91 6.24 15.64
N GLY A 130 10.88 5.07 14.99
CA GLY A 130 11.91 4.03 15.07
C GLY A 130 11.94 3.23 16.38
N LYS A 131 11.07 3.51 17.35
CA LYS A 131 10.98 2.74 18.61
C LYS A 131 9.90 1.65 18.50
N PRO A 132 10.20 0.39 18.85
CA PRO A 132 9.22 -0.69 18.76
C PRO A 132 7.95 -0.43 19.57
N LEU A 133 6.81 -0.75 18.96
CA LEU A 133 5.50 -0.81 19.59
C LEU A 133 5.20 -2.22 20.10
N ASN A 134 4.30 -2.32 21.08
CA ASN A 134 3.82 -3.62 21.53
C ASN A 134 2.82 -4.20 20.51
N THR A 135 3.23 -5.25 19.80
CA THR A 135 2.41 -5.93 18.78
C THR A 135 2.10 -7.40 19.11
N GLU A 136 2.36 -7.87 20.33
CA GLU A 136 2.23 -9.29 20.71
C GLU A 136 0.81 -9.85 20.50
N THR A 137 -0.20 -9.00 20.55
CA THR A 137 -1.61 -9.39 20.40
C THR A 137 -2.16 -9.18 18.99
N VAL A 138 -1.38 -8.59 18.08
CA VAL A 138 -1.81 -8.31 16.71
C VAL A 138 -1.86 -9.62 15.93
N LYS A 139 -2.98 -9.84 15.24
CA LYS A 139 -3.20 -10.99 14.37
C LYS A 139 -3.81 -10.54 13.06
N VAL A 140 -3.46 -11.24 11.99
CA VAL A 140 -4.09 -11.12 10.69
C VAL A 140 -5.33 -12.01 10.69
N ASP A 141 -6.49 -11.41 10.46
CA ASP A 141 -7.77 -12.11 10.34
C ASP A 141 -7.86 -12.80 8.95
N PRO A 142 -8.78 -13.76 8.74
CA PRO A 142 -8.91 -14.49 7.46
C PRO A 142 -9.16 -13.62 6.22
N ASP A 143 -9.62 -12.37 6.40
CA ASP A 143 -9.81 -11.39 5.34
C ASP A 143 -8.56 -10.53 5.09
N GLY A 144 -7.39 -10.90 5.65
CA GLY A 144 -6.13 -10.17 5.53
C GLY A 144 -6.05 -8.90 6.36
N ARG A 145 -6.99 -8.66 7.29
CA ARG A 145 -7.06 -7.42 8.08
C ARG A 145 -6.38 -7.59 9.43
N PHE A 146 -5.72 -6.54 9.92
CA PHE A 146 -5.16 -6.49 11.27
C PHE A 146 -5.38 -5.12 11.91
N ARG A 147 -5.27 -5.05 13.23
CA ARG A 147 -5.42 -3.80 14.01
C ARG A 147 -4.23 -3.59 14.93
N LEU A 148 -3.63 -2.40 14.92
CA LEU A 148 -2.50 -2.03 15.76
C LEU A 148 -2.92 -0.99 16.82
N ASN A 149 -2.70 -1.31 18.09
CA ASN A 149 -3.05 -0.46 19.23
C ASN A 149 -1.97 0.61 19.44
N LEU A 150 -2.38 1.87 19.40
CA LEU A 150 -1.54 3.04 19.62
C LEU A 150 -1.83 3.71 20.98
N SER A 151 -2.71 3.15 21.80
CA SER A 151 -3.12 3.75 23.10
C SER A 151 -1.98 3.89 24.11
N GLU A 152 -0.87 3.17 23.91
CA GLU A 152 0.32 3.21 24.78
C GLU A 152 1.32 4.29 24.36
N VAL A 153 1.12 4.94 23.21
CA VAL A 153 1.97 6.03 22.73
C VAL A 153 1.20 7.35 22.65
N SER A 154 1.94 8.45 22.82
CA SER A 154 1.42 9.79 22.58
C SER A 154 1.88 10.22 21.20
N LEU A 155 0.94 10.47 20.30
CA LEU A 155 1.23 10.89 18.93
C LEU A 155 1.30 12.42 18.85
N GLU A 156 2.37 12.93 18.26
CA GLU A 156 2.59 14.34 17.96
C GLU A 156 2.61 14.56 16.44
N MET A 157 2.42 15.80 15.97
CA MET A 157 2.56 16.11 14.54
C MET A 157 3.89 15.61 13.99
N ASP A 158 3.84 15.08 12.77
CA ASP A 158 4.99 14.57 12.03
C ASP A 158 5.63 13.31 12.63
N ASP A 159 5.04 12.72 13.67
CA ASP A 159 5.45 11.40 14.15
C ASP A 159 5.22 10.32 13.08
N GLU A 160 6.11 9.34 13.04
CA GLU A 160 6.07 8.23 12.09
C GLU A 160 5.65 6.94 12.79
N ILE A 161 4.62 6.28 12.26
CA ILE A 161 4.27 4.90 12.58
C ILE A 161 4.63 4.03 11.37
N GLN A 162 5.71 3.27 11.48
CA GLN A 162 6.14 2.34 10.44
C GLN A 162 5.67 0.92 10.78
N VAL A 163 5.02 0.25 9.84
CA VAL A 163 4.40 -1.07 10.04
C VAL A 163 5.05 -2.10 9.13
N PHE A 164 5.62 -3.12 9.74
CA PHE A 164 6.43 -4.16 9.12
C PHE A 164 5.66 -5.47 9.08
N LEU A 165 5.78 -6.20 7.97
CA LEU A 165 5.28 -7.56 7.83
C LEU A 165 6.45 -8.52 7.68
N ARG A 166 6.38 -9.64 8.41
CA ARG A 166 7.32 -10.77 8.28
C ARG A 166 6.58 -12.03 7.84
N ASP A 167 7.06 -12.69 6.79
CA ASP A 167 6.52 -13.96 6.32
C ASP A 167 6.83 -15.15 7.26
N ALA A 168 6.31 -16.33 6.92
CA ALA A 168 6.43 -17.57 7.68
C ALA A 168 7.27 -18.65 6.98
N GLU A 169 8.15 -18.26 6.06
CA GLU A 169 8.85 -19.21 5.19
C GLU A 169 10.06 -19.88 5.85
N GLY A 170 10.46 -19.39 7.03
CA GLY A 170 11.53 -19.96 7.85
C GLY A 170 12.91 -19.35 7.62
N SER A 171 13.93 -20.04 8.14
CA SER A 171 15.33 -19.62 8.08
C SER A 171 15.96 -19.95 6.73
N ALA A 172 16.39 -18.92 6.01
CA ALA A 172 17.20 -19.04 4.81
C ALA A 172 18.54 -19.73 5.10
N GLU A 173 19.16 -19.44 6.24
CA GLU A 173 20.40 -20.09 6.68
C GLU A 173 20.19 -21.60 6.89
N ALA A 174 19.09 -22.00 7.54
CA ALA A 174 18.76 -23.42 7.73
C ALA A 174 18.41 -24.12 6.41
N ALA A 175 17.93 -23.38 5.41
CA ALA A 175 17.74 -23.85 4.05
C ALA A 175 19.05 -23.95 3.24
N GLY A 176 20.19 -23.53 3.82
CA GLY A 176 21.51 -23.63 3.22
C GLY A 176 21.89 -22.43 2.35
N ILE A 177 21.15 -21.31 2.43
CA ILE A 177 21.51 -20.06 1.75
C ILE A 177 22.72 -19.45 2.46
N ILE A 178 23.75 -19.13 1.68
CA ILE A 178 24.96 -18.46 2.15
C ILE A 178 24.69 -16.95 2.13
N ASN A 179 25.05 -16.24 3.20
CA ASN A 179 24.85 -14.80 3.36
C ASN A 179 23.39 -14.35 3.09
N PRO A 180 22.38 -14.92 3.77
CA PRO A 180 20.99 -14.51 3.59
C PRO A 180 20.80 -13.03 3.97
N PRO A 181 19.73 -12.37 3.49
CA PRO A 181 19.49 -10.97 3.83
C PRO A 181 19.30 -10.82 5.33
N GLU A 182 19.82 -9.73 5.92
CA GLU A 182 19.71 -9.45 7.37
C GLU A 182 18.25 -9.35 7.85
N THR A 183 17.31 -9.17 6.92
CA THR A 183 15.88 -9.16 7.17
C THR A 183 15.32 -10.56 7.50
N ASN A 184 16.00 -11.66 7.16
CA ASN A 184 15.54 -13.02 7.41
C ASN A 184 15.93 -13.51 8.82
N ASN A 185 15.04 -14.28 9.46
CA ASN A 185 15.31 -14.98 10.70
C ASN A 185 14.67 -16.37 10.70
N ASP A 186 14.67 -17.06 11.84
CA ASP A 186 14.08 -18.40 12.00
C ASP A 186 12.60 -18.51 11.59
N ARG A 187 11.87 -17.40 11.54
CA ARG A 187 10.47 -17.36 11.14
C ARG A 187 10.31 -17.07 9.65
N GLY A 188 11.11 -16.18 9.08
CA GLY A 188 10.88 -15.70 7.72
C GLY A 188 11.52 -14.34 7.45
N ASN A 189 11.24 -13.76 6.28
CA ASN A 189 11.80 -12.47 5.87
C ASN A 189 10.86 -11.29 6.21
N ILE A 190 11.42 -10.18 6.71
CA ILE A 190 10.67 -8.97 7.07
C ILE A 190 10.88 -7.85 6.06
N ASN A 191 9.88 -6.97 5.90
CA ASN A 191 10.11 -5.71 5.20
C ASN A 191 11.28 -4.94 5.83
N PRO A 192 12.20 -4.35 5.06
CA PRO A 192 13.22 -3.46 5.59
C PRO A 192 12.62 -2.11 6.03
N ASP A 193 13.37 -1.35 6.84
CA ASP A 193 12.99 0.00 7.27
C ASP A 193 13.06 1.03 6.13
N THR A 194 14.00 0.82 5.22
CA THR A 194 14.27 1.62 4.04
C THR A 194 14.43 0.69 2.84
N GLU A 195 14.31 1.23 1.63
CA GLU A 195 14.51 0.46 0.42
C GLU A 195 15.88 -0.27 0.48
N LEU A 196 15.85 -1.59 0.30
CA LEU A 196 17.03 -2.44 0.42
C LEU A 196 17.23 -3.23 -0.87
N THR A 197 18.25 -2.88 -1.65
CA THR A 197 18.71 -3.73 -2.74
C THR A 197 19.48 -4.91 -2.16
N PHE A 198 18.98 -6.12 -2.41
CA PHE A 198 19.62 -7.37 -2.05
C PHE A 198 19.85 -8.18 -3.33
N HIS A 199 21.11 -8.24 -3.74
CA HIS A 199 21.52 -8.89 -4.99
C HIS A 199 20.76 -8.32 -6.20
N ASP A 200 19.99 -9.14 -6.89
CA ASP A 200 19.28 -8.79 -8.13
C ASP A 200 17.88 -8.20 -7.90
N VAL A 201 17.47 -8.08 -6.63
CA VAL A 201 16.11 -7.66 -6.25
C VAL A 201 16.18 -6.47 -5.29
N THR A 202 15.22 -5.55 -5.39
CA THR A 202 15.05 -4.47 -4.41
C THR A 202 13.81 -4.73 -3.57
N PHE A 203 14.00 -4.76 -2.25
CA PHE A 203 12.93 -4.98 -1.29
C PHE A 203 12.26 -3.64 -0.96
N GLU A 204 10.94 -3.61 -1.14
CA GLU A 204 10.11 -2.48 -0.76
C GLU A 204 10.13 -2.27 0.77
N PRO A 205 10.26 -1.03 1.25
CA PRO A 205 10.27 -0.74 2.69
C PRO A 205 8.90 -1.00 3.34
N ALA A 206 8.94 -1.18 4.65
CA ALA A 206 7.76 -1.21 5.49
C ALA A 206 6.95 0.09 5.38
N THR A 207 5.62 -0.03 5.36
CA THR A 207 4.72 1.10 5.14
C THR A 207 4.78 2.08 6.29
N THR A 208 5.01 3.36 5.98
CA THR A 208 5.09 4.45 6.96
C THR A 208 3.82 5.31 6.93
N LEU A 209 3.24 5.54 8.10
CA LEU A 209 2.12 6.43 8.33
C LEU A 209 2.61 7.66 9.10
N ILE A 210 2.20 8.85 8.68
CA ILE A 210 2.59 10.11 9.30
C ILE A 210 1.43 10.63 10.16
N VAL A 211 1.73 11.01 11.40
CA VAL A 211 0.76 11.70 12.24
C VAL A 211 0.59 13.11 11.72
N GLY A 212 -0.63 13.46 11.34
CA GLY A 212 -0.96 14.76 10.76
C GLY A 212 -2.30 15.28 11.23
N ASP A 213 -2.63 16.49 10.78
CA ASP A 213 -3.92 17.09 11.07
C ASP A 213 -4.99 16.49 10.14
N THR A 214 -5.80 15.59 10.69
CA THR A 214 -7.03 15.07 10.06
C THR A 214 -8.29 15.48 10.82
N GLY A 215 -8.20 16.47 11.73
CA GLY A 215 -9.36 16.95 12.49
C GLY A 215 -10.43 17.60 11.59
N PRO A 216 -11.63 17.87 12.13
CA PRO A 216 -12.66 18.61 11.40
C PRO A 216 -12.14 20.01 11.07
N VAL A 217 -12.23 20.39 9.79
CA VAL A 217 -11.86 21.74 9.34
C VAL A 217 -13.08 22.66 9.49
N SER A 218 -12.89 23.83 10.09
CA SER A 218 -13.96 24.83 10.21
C SER A 218 -14.47 25.26 8.82
N PRO A 219 -15.79 25.50 8.65
CA PRO A 219 -16.29 26.08 7.42
C PRO A 219 -15.70 27.48 7.17
N VAL A 220 -15.27 27.76 5.94
CA VAL A 220 -14.81 29.07 5.48
C VAL A 220 -15.84 29.74 4.58
N ASP A 221 -15.68 31.05 4.37
CA ASP A 221 -16.56 31.84 3.51
C ASP A 221 -16.34 31.44 2.04
N PRO A 222 -17.38 30.95 1.32
CA PRO A 222 -17.22 30.59 -0.09
C PRO A 222 -16.95 31.79 -1.02
N LEU A 223 -17.11 33.03 -0.52
CA LEU A 223 -16.75 34.26 -1.22
C LEU A 223 -15.40 34.83 -0.79
N ASP A 224 -14.85 34.37 0.35
CA ASP A 224 -13.55 34.76 0.90
C ASP A 224 -12.93 33.60 1.70
N PRO A 225 -12.31 32.60 1.03
CA PRO A 225 -11.89 31.34 1.65
C PRO A 225 -10.85 31.45 2.78
N GLU A 226 -10.27 32.63 2.98
CA GLU A 226 -9.34 32.94 4.08
C GLU A 226 -10.06 33.23 5.41
N VAL A 227 -11.39 33.36 5.39
CA VAL A 227 -12.21 33.75 6.54
C VAL A 227 -13.09 32.59 7.00
N GLU A 228 -12.92 32.17 8.26
CA GLU A 228 -13.82 31.20 8.90
C GLU A 228 -15.23 31.78 9.12
N VAL A 229 -16.26 30.96 8.90
CA VAL A 229 -17.66 31.32 9.09
C VAL A 229 -18.43 30.24 9.84
N ASN A 230 -19.60 30.59 10.36
CA ASN A 230 -20.46 29.67 11.10
C ASN A 230 -21.81 29.50 10.40
N PRO A 231 -22.00 28.50 9.51
CA PRO A 231 -23.27 28.27 8.83
C PRO A 231 -24.39 27.82 9.79
N GLU A 232 -25.63 28.24 9.54
CA GLU A 232 -26.80 27.93 10.39
C GLU A 232 -27.15 26.43 10.45
N ASN A 233 -27.03 25.73 9.33
CA ASN A 233 -27.55 24.38 9.10
C ASN A 233 -26.42 23.38 8.85
N LYS A 234 -25.46 23.32 9.77
CA LYS A 234 -24.34 22.37 9.68
C LYS A 234 -24.86 20.93 9.58
N PRO A 235 -24.48 20.18 8.54
CA PRO A 235 -24.82 18.77 8.43
C PRO A 235 -24.03 17.95 9.45
N ASP A 236 -24.57 16.81 9.84
CA ASP A 236 -23.79 15.77 10.54
C ASP A 236 -22.90 15.07 9.51
N LEU A 237 -21.59 15.29 9.61
CA LEU A 237 -20.59 14.69 8.75
C LEU A 237 -19.82 13.59 9.51
N PRO A 238 -19.38 12.52 8.82
CA PRO A 238 -18.51 11.53 9.46
C PRO A 238 -17.23 12.19 9.97
N GLU A 239 -16.79 11.83 11.17
CA GLU A 239 -15.54 12.34 11.75
C GLU A 239 -14.30 11.70 11.10
N ASP A 240 -14.41 10.44 10.65
CA ASP A 240 -13.30 9.66 10.10
C ASP A 240 -13.23 9.70 8.56
N GLN A 241 -13.29 10.89 7.96
CA GLN A 241 -13.19 11.04 6.50
C GLN A 241 -11.75 10.92 5.97
N GLY A 242 -10.75 11.03 6.86
CA GLY A 242 -9.34 10.99 6.49
C GLY A 242 -8.83 12.32 5.90
N PRO A 243 -7.70 12.31 5.17
CA PRO A 243 -7.05 13.54 4.70
C PRO A 243 -7.77 14.22 3.53
N LEU A 244 -8.62 13.50 2.79
CA LEU A 244 -9.55 14.11 1.82
C LEU A 244 -10.95 14.10 2.41
N SER A 245 -11.41 15.23 2.95
CA SER A 245 -12.65 15.34 3.70
C SER A 245 -13.62 16.33 3.08
N ILE A 246 -14.92 16.08 3.24
CA ILE A 246 -15.96 17.11 3.12
C ILE A 246 -16.10 17.74 4.50
N ASP A 247 -15.90 19.05 4.59
CA ASP A 247 -15.92 19.77 5.86
C ASP A 247 -17.26 20.46 6.11
N PHE A 248 -17.97 20.79 5.02
CA PHE A 248 -19.29 21.39 5.07
C PHE A 248 -20.08 21.08 3.78
N VAL A 249 -21.39 20.89 3.91
CA VAL A 249 -22.31 20.91 2.77
C VAL A 249 -23.62 21.59 3.16
N SER A 250 -24.07 22.55 2.35
CA SER A 250 -25.34 23.25 2.58
C SER A 250 -26.53 22.30 2.51
N SER A 251 -27.43 22.37 3.49
CA SER A 251 -28.77 21.78 3.37
C SER A 251 -29.69 22.69 2.57
N PHE A 252 -30.20 22.20 1.43
CA PHE A 252 -31.07 23.01 0.58
C PHE A 252 -32.47 23.22 1.20
N ASN A 253 -32.85 24.48 1.38
CA ASN A 253 -34.19 24.88 1.80
C ASN A 253 -34.90 25.62 0.66
N PHE A 254 -36.08 25.15 0.24
CA PHE A 254 -36.85 25.77 -0.85
C PHE A 254 -37.99 26.68 -0.35
N GLY A 255 -38.08 26.88 0.97
CA GLY A 255 -39.14 27.64 1.61
C GLY A 255 -40.51 26.98 1.50
N SER A 256 -41.55 27.76 1.83
CA SER A 256 -42.95 27.34 1.66
C SER A 256 -43.46 27.77 0.29
N GLN A 257 -44.05 26.82 -0.44
CA GLN A 257 -44.55 27.05 -1.79
C GLN A 257 -46.05 26.68 -1.87
N PRO A 258 -46.85 27.41 -2.66
CA PRO A 258 -48.24 27.05 -2.88
C PRO A 258 -48.35 25.74 -3.67
N ILE A 259 -49.32 24.89 -3.31
CA ILE A 259 -49.62 23.68 -4.08
C ILE A 259 -50.18 24.08 -5.44
N THR A 260 -49.67 23.45 -6.50
CA THR A 260 -50.09 23.68 -7.88
C THR A 260 -50.19 22.36 -8.63
N VAL A 261 -50.95 22.38 -9.73
CA VAL A 261 -51.11 21.25 -10.66
C VAL A 261 -50.21 21.37 -11.90
N ASN A 262 -49.49 22.49 -12.03
CA ASN A 262 -48.56 22.74 -13.13
C ASN A 262 -47.12 22.56 -12.66
N ASP A 263 -46.21 22.24 -13.58
CA ASP A 263 -44.77 22.21 -13.29
C ASP A 263 -44.29 23.56 -12.77
N GLN A 264 -43.44 23.54 -11.75
CA GLN A 264 -42.82 24.72 -11.15
C GLN A 264 -41.34 24.51 -10.93
N THR A 265 -40.59 25.60 -10.94
CA THR A 265 -39.18 25.62 -10.56
C THR A 265 -39.04 26.48 -9.31
N TYR A 266 -38.50 25.89 -8.25
CA TYR A 266 -38.22 26.56 -6.99
C TYR A 266 -36.71 26.67 -6.80
N TYR A 267 -36.23 27.85 -6.45
CA TYR A 267 -34.83 28.06 -6.14
C TYR A 267 -34.59 27.82 -4.64
N ALA A 268 -33.49 27.15 -4.32
CA ALA A 268 -33.06 27.03 -2.93
C ALA A 268 -32.73 28.42 -2.37
N GLN A 269 -33.12 28.65 -1.13
CA GLN A 269 -32.71 29.80 -0.34
C GLN A 269 -31.18 29.79 -0.17
N PRO A 270 -30.57 30.97 -0.03
CA PRO A 270 -29.14 31.07 0.19
C PRO A 270 -28.75 30.50 1.56
N GLN A 271 -27.46 30.18 1.69
CA GLN A 271 -26.87 29.72 2.93
C GLN A 271 -26.76 30.90 3.90
N ARG A 272 -27.42 30.80 5.05
CA ARG A 272 -27.33 31.80 6.12
C ARG A 272 -26.21 31.47 7.10
N LEU A 273 -25.66 32.50 7.72
CA LEU A 273 -24.63 32.39 8.75
C LEU A 273 -25.21 32.68 10.13
N LEU A 274 -24.50 32.27 11.17
CA LEU A 274 -24.78 32.56 12.57
C LEU A 274 -23.85 33.68 13.07
N ASN A 275 -24.39 34.54 13.90
CA ASN A 275 -23.64 35.49 14.71
C ASN A 275 -22.87 34.76 15.82
N ALA A 276 -21.94 35.47 16.47
CA ALA A 276 -21.18 34.93 17.60
C ALA A 276 -22.04 34.48 18.79
N ASP A 277 -23.26 35.04 18.93
CA ASP A 277 -24.23 34.65 19.96
C ASP A 277 -25.13 33.46 19.56
N GLY A 278 -24.90 32.88 18.38
CA GLY A 278 -25.65 31.75 17.84
C GLY A 278 -26.98 32.11 17.18
N THR A 279 -27.32 33.40 17.07
CA THR A 279 -28.51 33.85 16.33
C THR A 279 -28.23 33.90 14.83
N VAL A 280 -29.27 33.81 14.00
CA VAL A 280 -29.13 33.92 12.54
C VAL A 280 -28.70 35.34 12.17
N ASN A 281 -27.69 35.45 11.32
CA ASN A 281 -27.30 36.71 10.69
C ASN A 281 -28.26 37.01 9.54
N GLU A 282 -29.14 37.99 9.75
CA GLU A 282 -30.16 38.42 8.77
C GLU A 282 -29.60 39.39 7.70
N THR A 283 -28.32 39.77 7.78
CA THR A 283 -27.70 40.75 6.89
C THR A 283 -26.73 40.13 5.88
N GLU A 284 -26.27 38.92 6.15
CA GLU A 284 -25.25 38.24 5.35
C GLU A 284 -25.74 36.86 4.90
N GLU A 285 -25.79 36.70 3.57
CA GLU A 285 -26.15 35.46 2.90
C GLU A 285 -25.00 35.01 2.01
N ARG A 286 -24.87 33.69 1.82
CA ARG A 286 -23.87 33.05 0.96
C ARG A 286 -24.52 32.13 -0.08
N PRO A 287 -23.87 31.86 -1.21
CA PRO A 287 -24.31 30.77 -2.07
C PRO A 287 -24.32 29.46 -1.29
N ASN A 288 -25.20 28.52 -1.67
CA ASN A 288 -25.08 27.16 -1.16
C ASN A 288 -23.76 26.55 -1.64
N TYR A 289 -23.00 25.92 -0.74
CA TYR A 289 -21.65 25.48 -1.04
C TYR A 289 -21.33 24.12 -0.41
N VAL A 290 -20.25 23.54 -0.90
CA VAL A 290 -19.57 22.38 -0.31
C VAL A 290 -18.13 22.78 -0.10
N GLN A 291 -17.58 22.43 1.07
CA GLN A 291 -16.17 22.62 1.37
C GLN A 291 -15.49 21.27 1.39
N ILE A 292 -14.33 21.19 0.73
CA ILE A 292 -13.50 20.00 0.66
C ILE A 292 -12.09 20.39 1.09
N SER A 293 -11.52 19.62 2.01
CA SER A 293 -10.11 19.73 2.40
C SER A 293 -9.33 18.57 1.79
N ASP A 294 -8.28 18.88 1.03
CA ASP A 294 -7.33 17.90 0.51
C ASP A 294 -5.99 18.05 1.24
N ARG A 295 -5.86 17.32 2.35
CA ARG A 295 -4.70 17.27 3.24
C ARG A 295 -3.82 16.05 2.99
N ARG A 296 -4.00 15.36 1.84
CA ARG A 296 -3.11 14.26 1.44
C ARG A 296 -1.66 14.76 1.28
N PRO A 297 -0.64 13.90 1.43
CA PRO A 297 0.74 14.25 1.09
C PRO A 297 0.83 14.78 -0.35
N GLU A 298 1.78 15.67 -0.63
CA GLU A 298 1.90 16.33 -1.94
C GLU A 298 2.01 15.32 -3.09
N ASN A 299 2.73 14.23 -2.88
CA ASN A 299 2.90 13.14 -3.85
C ASN A 299 1.60 12.38 -4.16
N ASP A 300 0.59 12.46 -3.28
CA ASP A 300 -0.68 11.72 -3.39
C ASP A 300 -1.84 12.59 -3.92
N ARG A 301 -1.62 13.89 -4.14
CA ARG A 301 -2.64 14.86 -4.60
C ARG A 301 -2.90 14.75 -6.10
N ASN A 302 -3.45 13.62 -6.53
CA ASN A 302 -3.80 13.33 -7.93
C ASN A 302 -5.15 13.92 -8.38
N GLY A 303 -5.66 14.93 -7.67
CA GLY A 303 -7.02 15.48 -7.85
C GLY A 303 -8.09 14.69 -7.11
N TRP A 304 -9.33 15.19 -7.18
CA TRP A 304 -10.50 14.57 -6.56
C TRP A 304 -11.75 14.82 -7.42
N GLN A 305 -12.76 13.97 -7.24
CA GLN A 305 -14.06 14.11 -7.88
C GLN A 305 -15.16 14.08 -6.82
N LEU A 306 -16.01 15.11 -6.81
CA LEU A 306 -17.23 15.12 -6.01
C LEU A 306 -18.41 14.66 -6.88
N ALA A 307 -19.12 13.64 -6.42
CA ALA A 307 -20.35 13.16 -7.04
C ALA A 307 -21.51 13.23 -6.04
N VAL A 308 -22.71 13.52 -6.55
CA VAL A 308 -23.94 13.54 -5.76
C VAL A 308 -24.85 12.44 -6.27
N THR A 309 -25.29 11.57 -5.38
CA THR A 309 -26.22 10.47 -5.67
C THR A 309 -27.51 10.70 -4.90
N GLN A 310 -28.65 10.70 -5.60
CA GLN A 310 -29.96 10.66 -4.97
C GLN A 310 -30.33 9.20 -4.69
N ASN A 311 -30.31 8.79 -3.42
CA ASN A 311 -30.61 7.42 -3.02
C ASN A 311 -32.11 7.10 -3.16
N ASP A 312 -32.98 8.05 -2.80
CA ASP A 312 -34.43 7.88 -2.79
C ASP A 312 -35.15 9.11 -3.37
N GLN A 313 -36.39 8.93 -3.84
CA GLN A 313 -37.23 10.05 -4.27
C GLN A 313 -37.57 10.97 -3.09
N PHE A 314 -37.71 12.28 -3.36
CA PHE A 314 -38.14 13.24 -2.35
C PHE A 314 -39.50 12.85 -1.78
N THR A 315 -39.66 12.97 -0.46
CA THR A 315 -40.89 12.63 0.24
C THR A 315 -41.45 13.84 0.99
N ALA A 316 -42.77 13.88 1.13
CA ALA A 316 -43.44 14.76 2.08
C ALA A 316 -43.27 14.23 3.51
N THR A 317 -43.59 15.06 4.52
CA THR A 317 -43.53 14.70 5.95
C THR A 317 -44.38 13.50 6.34
N ASN A 318 -45.34 13.09 5.50
CA ASN A 318 -46.15 11.88 5.66
C ASN A 318 -45.61 10.68 4.87
N ASN A 319 -44.35 10.72 4.45
CA ASN A 319 -43.64 9.70 3.66
C ASN A 319 -44.24 9.40 2.28
N ARG A 320 -45.03 10.31 1.72
CA ARG A 320 -45.49 10.19 0.32
C ARG A 320 -44.45 10.75 -0.62
N GLU A 321 -44.07 9.96 -1.62
CA GLU A 321 -43.16 10.40 -2.68
C GLU A 321 -43.72 11.56 -3.50
N LEU A 322 -42.86 12.52 -3.79
CA LEU A 322 -43.09 13.65 -4.67
C LEU A 322 -42.70 13.24 -6.09
N ASN A 323 -43.56 12.42 -6.71
CA ASN A 323 -43.31 11.91 -8.05
C ASN A 323 -43.04 13.03 -9.07
N GLY A 324 -41.93 12.90 -9.80
CA GLY A 324 -41.50 13.87 -10.80
C GLY A 324 -40.65 15.03 -10.25
N ALA A 325 -40.51 15.16 -8.92
CA ALA A 325 -39.57 16.11 -8.34
C ALA A 325 -38.13 15.73 -8.70
N ARG A 326 -37.33 16.73 -9.07
CA ARG A 326 -35.94 16.58 -9.48
C ARG A 326 -35.14 17.76 -8.96
N LEU A 327 -33.93 17.47 -8.50
CA LEU A 327 -32.95 18.50 -8.16
C LEU A 327 -32.05 18.75 -9.37
N ARG A 328 -31.80 20.02 -9.69
CA ARG A 328 -30.84 20.43 -10.71
C ARG A 328 -29.84 21.38 -10.08
N LEU A 329 -28.57 20.98 -10.08
CA LEU A 329 -27.45 21.82 -9.67
C LEU A 329 -26.84 22.48 -10.91
N THR A 330 -26.73 23.80 -10.91
CA THR A 330 -26.20 24.62 -12.01
C THR A 330 -25.34 25.74 -11.45
N ASN A 331 -24.53 26.38 -12.28
CA ASN A 331 -23.68 27.52 -11.90
C ASN A 331 -22.63 27.16 -10.83
N GLN A 332 -22.00 25.99 -10.97
CA GLN A 332 -20.89 25.59 -10.10
C GLN A 332 -19.71 26.54 -10.28
N GLN A 333 -19.15 26.98 -9.17
CA GLN A 333 -17.92 27.77 -9.12
C GLN A 333 -16.99 27.12 -8.10
N LEU A 334 -15.68 27.19 -8.38
CA LEU A 334 -14.64 26.74 -7.48
C LEU A 334 -13.92 27.96 -6.93
N ALA A 335 -13.83 28.05 -5.61
CA ALA A 335 -12.97 28.98 -4.89
C ALA A 335 -11.98 28.15 -4.06
N THR A 336 -10.74 28.64 -3.94
CA THR A 336 -9.67 28.00 -3.18
C THR A 336 -9.08 29.04 -2.23
N ALA A 337 -8.74 28.61 -1.00
CA ALA A 337 -7.79 29.34 -0.17
C ALA A 337 -6.38 29.19 -0.76
#